data_AF-A0A841RUP5-F1
#
_entry.id   AF-A0A841RUP5-F1
#
_cell.length_a   1.000
_cell.length_b   1.000
_cell.length_c   1.000
_cell.angle_alpha   90.00
_cell.angle_beta   90.00
_cell.angle_gamma   90.00
#
_symmetry.space_group_name_H-M   'P 1'
#
loop_
_entity.id
_entity.type
_entity.pdbx_description
1 polymer ?
#
loop_
_entity_poly.entity_id
_entity_poly.type
_entity_poly.pdbx_seq_one_letter_code
_entity_poly.pdbx_strand_id
1 'polypeptide(L)'
;MEVTKKYKIYSHLFYGYIVIFHFFLIYVMKISGVTLKSILTENAFFAIFIYFIVILFNKSRLYYREIKEEEFWLLRSYDIDPTIIEKILAITKSLIVNFFYILFNYEVISILIYQLEGTNAGLLLTVLQFNYFIFPITLIAWDIKRFFFYRSKNKEKIKRTRLKHLEYAEKMEKHKQRQLKPEMLGEMTGYEPRELEKVELVSTSLMKGEPGAGLSGSSFSIINKKVGALGELNFAKALQKNDFLEKFATYWSVQYPFEYSPGPDANTQADIDCILISNKHIYLIDLKFYFQGDITWKTTKTNSGKSALQAIDNITGNWVGEPKEMSKNMYYATERIQSKINKLGIKMKVKPYVVMMPTDRGLGKIDHVFWPGEIKCLTLIDFLKIVEKDKSYDAETADAEVLDSVFAWLTKEESGSAPQINK
;
A
#
# COMPACT_ATOMS: atom_id res chain seq x y z
N MET A 1 -14.89 3.32 -13.08
CA MET A 1 -13.75 3.31 -14.02
C MET A 1 -13.35 4.75 -14.34
N GLU A 2 -12.11 5.12 -14.04
CA GLU A 2 -11.56 6.47 -14.24
C GLU A 2 -11.68 6.94 -15.69
N VAL A 3 -11.83 8.25 -15.92
CA VAL A 3 -11.99 8.83 -17.27
C VAL A 3 -10.79 8.49 -18.14
N THR A 4 -9.56 8.53 -17.59
CA THR A 4 -8.33 8.15 -18.29
C THR A 4 -8.34 6.69 -18.74
N LYS A 5 -8.80 5.76 -17.90
CA LYS A 5 -8.89 4.32 -18.25
C LYS A 5 -9.91 4.07 -19.36
N LYS A 6 -11.08 4.74 -19.32
CA LYS A 6 -12.06 4.71 -20.41
C LYS A 6 -11.47 5.21 -21.72
N TYR A 7 -10.73 6.30 -21.68
CA TYR A 7 -10.12 6.89 -22.87
C TYR A 7 -9.04 5.99 -23.47
N LYS A 8 -8.15 5.42 -22.64
CA LYS A 8 -7.17 4.40 -23.07
C LYS A 8 -7.85 3.30 -23.90
N ILE A 9 -8.92 2.69 -23.38
CA ILE A 9 -9.64 1.62 -24.09
C ILE A 9 -10.20 2.11 -25.43
N TYR A 10 -10.87 3.26 -25.45
CA TYR A 10 -11.46 3.78 -26.69
C TYR A 10 -10.42 4.12 -27.75
N SER A 11 -9.24 4.60 -27.36
CA SER A 11 -8.17 4.88 -28.31
C SER A 11 -7.58 3.63 -28.90
N HIS A 12 -7.36 2.57 -28.11
CA HIS A 12 -6.88 1.29 -28.65
C HIS A 12 -7.87 0.71 -29.66
N LEU A 13 -9.17 0.75 -29.34
CA LEU A 13 -10.21 0.32 -30.28
C LEU A 13 -10.21 1.16 -31.57
N PHE A 14 -10.03 2.48 -31.45
CA PHE A 14 -9.95 3.38 -32.60
C PHE A 14 -8.70 3.10 -33.47
N TYR A 15 -7.52 2.87 -32.88
CA TYR A 15 -6.33 2.50 -33.66
C TYR A 15 -6.48 1.13 -34.31
N GLY A 16 -7.03 0.15 -33.59
CA GLY A 16 -7.35 -1.16 -34.14
C GLY A 16 -8.27 -1.03 -35.36
N TYR A 17 -9.31 -0.19 -35.27
CA TYR A 17 -10.20 0.10 -36.40
C TYR A 17 -9.46 0.70 -37.60
N ILE A 18 -8.58 1.69 -37.40
CA ILE A 18 -7.76 2.27 -38.47
C ILE A 18 -6.92 1.19 -39.15
N VAL A 19 -6.22 0.37 -38.38
CA VAL A 19 -5.33 -0.68 -38.92
C VAL A 19 -6.14 -1.73 -39.70
N ILE A 20 -7.25 -2.22 -39.14
CA ILE A 20 -8.12 -3.21 -39.77
C ILE A 20 -8.69 -2.67 -41.09
N PHE A 21 -9.12 -1.41 -41.14
CA PHE A 21 -9.63 -0.79 -42.36
C PHE A 21 -8.58 -0.76 -43.48
N HIS A 22 -7.33 -0.42 -43.18
CA HIS A 22 -6.28 -0.39 -44.20
C HIS A 22 -5.90 -1.78 -44.69
N PHE A 23 -5.88 -2.78 -43.81
CA PHE A 23 -5.74 -4.18 -44.23
C PHE A 23 -6.89 -4.66 -45.11
N PHE A 24 -8.12 -4.22 -44.81
CA PHE A 24 -9.28 -4.49 -45.65
C PHE A 24 -9.14 -3.89 -47.05
N LEU A 25 -8.66 -2.64 -47.17
CA LEU A 25 -8.39 -2.02 -48.48
C LEU A 25 -7.35 -2.82 -49.28
N ILE A 26 -6.24 -3.23 -48.65
CA ILE A 26 -5.21 -4.06 -49.28
C ILE A 26 -5.79 -5.41 -49.76
N TYR A 27 -6.66 -6.02 -48.95
CA TYR A 27 -7.33 -7.26 -49.32
C TYR A 27 -8.24 -7.08 -50.54
N VAL A 28 -9.06 -6.02 -50.55
CA VAL A 28 -9.93 -5.68 -51.68
C VAL A 28 -9.11 -5.46 -52.96
N MET A 29 -8.00 -4.74 -52.87
CA MET A 29 -7.08 -4.49 -53.99
C MET A 29 -6.56 -5.78 -54.61
N LYS A 30 -6.19 -6.76 -53.77
CA LYS A 30 -5.75 -8.08 -54.23
C LYS A 30 -6.84 -8.81 -55.00
N ILE A 31 -8.09 -8.73 -54.55
CA ILE A 31 -9.24 -9.37 -55.20
C ILE A 31 -9.60 -8.69 -56.52
N SER A 32 -9.50 -7.36 -56.59
CA SER A 32 -9.80 -6.57 -57.79
C SER A 32 -8.70 -6.62 -58.87
N GLY A 33 -7.66 -7.45 -58.70
CA GLY A 33 -6.58 -7.60 -59.67
C GLY A 33 -5.61 -6.41 -59.75
N VAL A 34 -5.71 -5.46 -58.82
CA VAL A 34 -4.83 -4.29 -58.76
C VAL A 34 -3.48 -4.73 -58.20
N THR A 35 -2.45 -4.73 -59.04
CA THR A 35 -1.11 -5.21 -58.64
C THR A 35 -0.38 -4.21 -57.75
N LEU A 36 0.43 -4.69 -56.81
CA LEU A 36 1.26 -3.82 -55.94
C LEU A 36 2.15 -2.86 -56.73
N LYS A 37 2.52 -3.23 -57.97
CA LYS A 37 3.29 -2.39 -58.88
C LYS A 37 2.48 -1.20 -59.39
N SER A 38 1.22 -1.38 -59.81
CA SER A 38 0.36 -0.26 -60.24
C SER A 38 0.08 0.70 -59.09
N ILE A 39 -0.05 0.15 -57.87
CA ILE A 39 -0.27 0.88 -56.62
C ILE A 39 0.92 1.79 -56.27
N LEU A 40 2.15 1.34 -56.47
CA LEU A 40 3.33 2.13 -56.12
C LEU A 40 3.71 3.16 -57.19
N THR A 41 3.20 3.00 -58.41
CA THR A 41 3.44 3.94 -59.53
C THR A 41 2.35 4.99 -59.71
N GLU A 42 1.15 4.75 -59.18
CA GLU A 42 0.07 5.74 -59.21
C GLU A 42 0.16 6.70 -58.01
N ASN A 43 0.30 8.00 -58.30
CA ASN A 43 0.49 9.07 -57.32
C ASN A 43 -0.56 9.06 -56.17
N ALA A 44 -1.80 8.66 -56.46
CA ALA A 44 -2.90 8.62 -55.48
C ALA A 44 -2.67 7.57 -54.37
N PHE A 45 -2.12 6.41 -54.71
CA PHE A 45 -1.92 5.32 -53.74
C PHE A 45 -0.70 5.53 -52.86
N PHE A 46 0.41 6.01 -53.43
CA PHE A 46 1.58 6.43 -52.66
C PHE A 46 1.21 7.54 -51.66
N ALA A 47 0.36 8.48 -52.09
CA ALA A 47 -0.20 9.49 -51.19
C ALA A 47 -0.99 8.84 -50.04
N ILE A 48 -1.89 7.89 -50.29
CA ILE A 48 -2.63 7.22 -49.19
C ILE A 48 -1.71 6.52 -48.21
N PHE A 49 -0.69 5.81 -48.67
CA PHE A 49 0.24 5.15 -47.75
C PHE A 49 0.96 6.16 -46.86
N ILE A 50 1.44 7.26 -47.43
CA ILE A 50 2.02 8.37 -46.66
C ILE A 50 0.99 8.94 -45.68
N TYR A 51 -0.24 9.21 -46.14
CA TYR A 51 -1.29 9.78 -45.28
C TYR A 51 -1.76 8.82 -44.18
N PHE A 52 -1.72 7.50 -44.40
CA PHE A 52 -1.95 6.49 -43.38
C PHE A 52 -0.90 6.57 -42.29
N ILE A 53 0.40 6.60 -42.67
CA ILE A 53 1.50 6.78 -41.72
C ILE A 53 1.37 8.13 -40.99
N VAL A 54 1.00 9.20 -41.70
CA VAL A 54 0.76 10.52 -41.10
C VAL A 54 -0.41 10.49 -40.13
N ILE A 55 -1.53 9.82 -40.45
CA ILE A 55 -2.67 9.68 -39.53
C ILE A 55 -2.28 8.87 -38.32
N LEU A 56 -1.67 7.70 -38.50
CA LEU A 56 -1.24 6.87 -37.38
C LEU A 56 -0.30 7.65 -36.47
N PHE A 57 0.69 8.35 -37.02
CA PHE A 57 1.65 9.13 -36.24
C PHE A 57 0.98 10.35 -35.58
N ASN A 58 0.15 11.09 -36.31
CA ASN A 58 -0.54 12.28 -35.81
C ASN A 58 -1.50 11.93 -34.68
N LYS A 59 -2.36 10.92 -34.88
CA LYS A 59 -3.28 10.44 -33.86
C LYS A 59 -2.53 9.86 -32.68
N SER A 60 -1.53 8.99 -32.91
CA SER A 60 -0.74 8.36 -31.82
C SER A 60 -0.07 9.42 -30.94
N ARG A 61 0.55 10.43 -31.55
CA ARG A 61 1.14 11.55 -30.81
C ARG A 61 0.12 12.31 -29.97
N LEU A 62 -1.09 12.52 -30.49
CA LEU A 62 -2.17 13.19 -29.77
C LEU A 62 -2.70 12.33 -28.61
N TYR A 63 -2.82 11.01 -28.81
CA TYR A 63 -3.17 10.04 -27.77
C TYR A 63 -2.15 10.02 -26.62
N TYR A 64 -0.85 9.88 -26.94
CA TYR A 64 0.21 9.84 -25.94
C TYR A 64 0.28 11.13 -25.12
N ARG A 65 0.13 12.29 -25.78
CA ARG A 65 0.11 13.60 -25.10
C ARG A 65 -1.00 13.72 -24.06
N GLU A 66 -2.13 13.07 -24.27
CA GLU A 66 -3.33 13.24 -23.43
C GLU A 66 -3.39 12.28 -22.24
N ILE A 67 -2.75 11.11 -22.37
CA ILE A 67 -2.71 10.09 -21.33
C ILE A 67 -1.54 10.26 -20.39
N LYS A 68 -0.37 10.72 -20.89
CA LYS A 68 0.79 11.17 -20.11
C LYS A 68 0.98 10.40 -18.79
N GLU A 69 1.15 9.08 -18.91
CA GLU A 69 1.68 8.21 -17.83
C GLU A 69 2.98 7.52 -18.25
N GLU A 70 3.41 7.61 -19.53
CA GLU A 70 4.71 7.09 -19.98
C GLU A 70 5.35 8.04 -20.99
N GLU A 71 6.65 8.27 -20.82
CA GLU A 71 7.47 9.13 -21.66
C GLU A 71 7.59 8.52 -23.07
N PHE A 72 7.02 9.20 -24.06
CA PHE A 72 7.39 8.97 -25.46
C PHE A 72 8.71 9.73 -25.69
N TRP A 73 9.78 8.98 -25.97
CA TRP A 73 11.21 9.30 -25.85
C TRP A 73 11.77 10.53 -26.59
N LEU A 74 10.93 11.39 -27.19
CA LEU A 74 11.41 12.48 -28.07
C LEU A 74 10.99 13.90 -27.69
N LEU A 75 10.19 14.13 -26.63
CA LEU A 75 9.81 15.49 -26.24
C LEU A 75 9.73 15.66 -24.72
N ARG A 76 10.57 16.56 -24.17
CA ARG A 76 10.50 17.07 -22.80
C ARG A 76 9.06 17.46 -22.45
N SER A 77 8.56 16.86 -21.39
CA SER A 77 7.25 17.10 -20.80
C SER A 77 7.27 18.39 -19.97
N TYR A 78 6.85 19.52 -20.54
CA TYR A 78 6.38 20.62 -19.69
C TYR A 78 5.01 20.23 -19.10
N ASP A 79 4.85 20.40 -17.79
CA ASP A 79 3.65 20.08 -17.02
C ASP A 79 2.56 21.16 -17.08
N ILE A 80 2.57 21.93 -18.17
CA ILE A 80 1.62 23.01 -18.39
C ILE A 80 0.42 22.42 -19.13
N ASP A 81 -0.74 22.49 -18.47
CA ASP A 81 -2.03 22.20 -19.10
C ASP A 81 -2.19 23.07 -20.35
N PRO A 82 -2.38 22.50 -21.56
CA PRO A 82 -2.42 23.29 -22.79
C PRO A 82 -3.56 24.32 -22.73
N THR A 83 -3.30 25.52 -23.21
CA THR A 83 -4.28 26.61 -23.32
C THR A 83 -5.44 26.21 -24.25
N ILE A 84 -6.56 26.93 -24.16
CA ILE A 84 -7.71 26.71 -25.07
C ILE A 84 -7.28 26.92 -26.54
N ILE A 85 -6.40 27.90 -26.79
CA ILE A 85 -5.87 28.21 -28.12
C ILE A 85 -5.05 27.03 -28.66
N GLU A 86 -4.14 26.46 -27.87
CA GLU A 86 -3.34 25.31 -28.29
C GLU A 86 -4.21 24.07 -28.58
N LYS A 87 -5.30 23.88 -27.83
CA LYS A 87 -6.27 22.81 -28.08
C LYS A 87 -7.03 23.00 -29.38
N ILE A 88 -7.49 24.23 -29.65
CA ILE A 88 -8.16 24.57 -30.90
C ILE A 88 -7.20 24.34 -32.07
N LEU A 89 -5.96 24.83 -31.99
CA LEU A 89 -4.95 24.62 -33.02
C LEU A 89 -4.65 23.13 -33.27
N ALA A 90 -4.57 22.32 -32.22
CA ALA A 90 -4.37 20.88 -32.34
C ALA A 90 -5.54 20.18 -33.04
N ILE A 91 -6.78 20.60 -32.76
CA ILE A 91 -7.98 20.08 -33.44
C ILE A 91 -8.01 20.53 -34.89
N THR A 92 -7.79 21.81 -35.17
CA THR A 92 -7.75 22.33 -36.53
C THR A 92 -6.70 21.60 -37.36
N LYS A 93 -5.49 21.39 -36.83
CA LYS A 93 -4.45 20.61 -37.50
C LYS A 93 -4.88 19.17 -37.77
N SER A 94 -5.55 18.54 -36.80
CA SER A 94 -6.07 17.17 -36.93
C SER A 94 -7.17 17.07 -37.99
N LEU A 95 -8.07 18.05 -38.05
CA LEU A 95 -9.14 18.12 -39.05
C LEU A 95 -8.60 18.37 -40.45
N ILE A 96 -7.57 19.21 -40.61
CA ILE A 96 -6.89 19.41 -41.90
C ILE A 96 -6.27 18.09 -42.38
N VAL A 97 -5.58 17.35 -41.50
CA VAL A 97 -5.02 16.04 -41.84
C VAL A 97 -6.12 15.05 -42.23
N ASN A 98 -7.23 15.01 -41.49
CA ASN A 98 -8.37 14.16 -41.84
C ASN A 98 -8.95 14.56 -43.21
N PHE A 99 -9.10 15.87 -43.50
CA PHE A 99 -9.66 16.37 -44.75
C PHE A 99 -8.85 15.87 -45.97
N PHE A 100 -7.52 16.04 -45.94
CA PHE A 100 -6.68 15.54 -47.02
C PHE A 100 -6.77 14.02 -47.15
N TYR A 101 -6.72 13.28 -46.03
CA TYR A 101 -6.87 11.83 -46.10
C TYR A 101 -8.21 11.41 -46.71
N ILE A 102 -9.32 12.06 -46.34
CA ILE A 102 -10.65 11.76 -46.89
C ILE A 102 -10.65 11.99 -48.40
N LEU A 103 -10.03 13.06 -48.88
CA LEU A 103 -9.91 13.35 -50.31
C LEU A 103 -9.14 12.26 -51.06
N PHE A 104 -8.00 11.80 -50.53
CA PHE A 104 -7.24 10.71 -51.16
C PHE A 104 -7.97 9.37 -51.05
N ASN A 105 -8.56 9.07 -49.88
CA ASN A 105 -9.34 7.86 -49.66
C ASN A 105 -10.54 7.78 -50.61
N TYR A 106 -11.16 8.91 -50.92
CA TYR A 106 -12.21 9.02 -51.94
C TYR A 106 -11.72 8.51 -53.31
N GLU A 107 -10.58 8.99 -53.79
CA GLU A 107 -10.04 8.58 -55.10
C GLU A 107 -9.78 7.08 -55.14
N VAL A 108 -9.08 6.53 -54.14
CA VAL A 108 -8.74 5.11 -54.13
C VAL A 108 -9.97 4.22 -53.99
N ILE A 109 -10.91 4.56 -53.10
CA ILE A 109 -12.13 3.77 -52.99
C ILE A 109 -12.94 3.83 -54.28
N SER A 110 -13.01 4.98 -54.96
CA SER A 110 -13.70 5.11 -56.24
C SER A 110 -13.09 4.21 -57.33
N ILE A 111 -11.75 4.15 -57.40
CA ILE A 111 -11.02 3.24 -58.30
C ILE A 111 -11.35 1.78 -57.95
N LEU A 112 -11.31 1.42 -56.66
CA LEU A 112 -11.59 0.04 -56.22
C LEU A 112 -13.04 -0.37 -56.45
N ILE A 113 -14.00 0.53 -56.26
CA ILE A 113 -15.41 0.31 -56.61
C ILE A 113 -15.53 0.00 -58.09
N TYR A 114 -14.98 0.86 -58.97
CA TYR A 114 -15.03 0.67 -60.41
C TYR A 114 -14.42 -0.68 -60.85
N GLN A 115 -13.28 -1.06 -60.28
CA GLN A 115 -12.63 -2.34 -60.57
C GLN A 115 -13.43 -3.55 -60.05
N LEU A 116 -14.10 -3.41 -58.89
CA LEU A 116 -14.91 -4.48 -58.30
C LEU A 116 -16.26 -4.67 -59.01
N GLU A 117 -16.84 -3.63 -59.60
CA GLU A 117 -18.09 -3.71 -60.37
C GLU A 117 -18.00 -4.71 -61.54
N GLY A 118 -16.79 -4.92 -62.07
CA GLY A 118 -16.50 -5.95 -63.09
C GLY A 118 -16.33 -7.37 -62.56
N THR A 119 -16.56 -7.64 -61.26
CA THR A 119 -16.30 -8.93 -60.60
C THR A 119 -17.53 -9.47 -59.87
N ASN A 120 -17.57 -10.77 -59.55
CA ASN A 120 -18.64 -11.40 -58.75
C ASN A 120 -18.52 -11.13 -57.23
N ALA A 121 -18.00 -9.96 -56.82
CA ALA A 121 -17.64 -9.64 -55.44
C ALA A 121 -18.64 -8.70 -54.73
N GLY A 122 -19.95 -8.91 -54.93
CA GLY A 122 -21.01 -7.99 -54.46
C GLY A 122 -20.95 -7.65 -52.95
N LEU A 123 -20.63 -8.62 -52.09
CA LEU A 123 -20.48 -8.37 -50.65
C LEU A 123 -19.31 -7.41 -50.34
N LEU A 124 -18.18 -7.57 -51.01
CA LEU A 124 -17.01 -6.70 -50.80
C LEU A 124 -17.30 -5.28 -51.27
N LEU A 125 -18.02 -5.14 -52.40
CA LEU A 125 -18.47 -3.86 -52.90
C LEU A 125 -19.37 -3.14 -51.89
N THR A 126 -20.37 -3.84 -51.31
CA THR A 126 -21.23 -3.27 -50.27
C THR A 126 -20.45 -2.84 -49.04
N VAL A 127 -19.52 -3.68 -48.55
CA VAL A 127 -18.70 -3.34 -47.38
C VAL A 127 -17.79 -2.15 -47.67
N LEU A 128 -17.20 -2.08 -48.88
CA LEU A 128 -16.35 -0.96 -49.29
C LEU A 128 -17.13 0.36 -49.37
N GLN A 129 -18.32 0.35 -50.00
CA GLN A 129 -19.22 1.50 -50.06
C GLN A 129 -19.70 1.95 -48.68
N PHE A 130 -19.96 1.02 -47.76
CA PHE A 130 -20.31 1.37 -46.39
C PHE A 130 -19.14 2.04 -45.65
N ASN A 131 -17.94 1.45 -45.73
CA ASN A 131 -16.77 2.00 -45.06
C ASN A 131 -16.32 3.35 -45.62
N TYR A 132 -16.56 3.61 -46.91
CA TYR A 132 -16.31 4.89 -47.55
C TYR A 132 -16.96 6.07 -46.79
N PHE A 133 -18.17 5.90 -46.26
CA PHE A 133 -18.83 6.93 -45.47
C PHE A 133 -18.47 6.85 -43.98
N ILE A 134 -18.41 5.64 -43.43
CA ILE A 134 -18.24 5.46 -41.97
C ILE A 134 -16.83 5.80 -41.50
N PHE A 135 -15.81 5.55 -42.30
CA PHE A 135 -14.42 5.79 -41.89
C PHE A 135 -14.12 7.29 -41.67
N PRO A 136 -14.46 8.21 -42.59
CA PRO A 136 -14.36 9.66 -42.37
C PRO A 136 -15.12 10.13 -41.12
N ILE A 137 -16.36 9.68 -40.94
CA ILE A 137 -17.20 10.04 -39.80
C ILE A 137 -16.54 9.60 -38.50
N THR A 138 -15.95 8.40 -38.47
CA THR A 138 -15.27 7.86 -37.30
C THR A 138 -14.02 8.66 -36.93
N LEU A 139 -13.24 9.12 -37.91
CA LEU A 139 -12.07 10.00 -37.67
C LEU A 139 -12.48 11.34 -37.06
N ILE A 140 -13.56 11.95 -37.56
CA ILE A 140 -14.08 13.22 -37.05
C ILE A 140 -14.68 13.04 -35.65
N ALA A 141 -15.49 11.99 -35.46
CA ALA A 141 -16.09 11.66 -34.16
C ALA A 141 -15.02 11.41 -33.09
N TRP A 142 -13.89 10.80 -33.47
CA TRP A 142 -12.74 10.63 -32.58
C TRP A 142 -12.17 11.96 -32.10
N ASP A 143 -11.93 12.92 -33.02
CA ASP A 143 -11.39 14.23 -32.66
C ASP A 143 -12.35 15.03 -31.76
N ILE A 144 -13.66 14.92 -32.00
CA ILE A 144 -14.69 15.53 -31.13
C ILE A 144 -14.66 14.87 -29.74
N LYS A 145 -14.67 13.53 -29.69
CA LYS A 145 -14.62 12.79 -28.42
C LYS A 145 -13.36 13.12 -27.61
N ARG A 146 -12.23 13.27 -28.29
CA ARG A 146 -10.96 13.70 -27.72
C ARG A 146 -11.03 15.10 -27.11
N PHE A 147 -11.65 16.06 -27.80
CA PHE A 147 -11.86 17.41 -27.25
C PHE A 147 -12.62 17.38 -25.92
N PHE A 148 -13.69 16.58 -25.84
CA PHE A 148 -14.48 16.42 -24.62
C PHE A 148 -13.78 15.60 -23.51
N PHE A 149 -12.81 14.75 -23.87
CA PHE A 149 -12.01 14.00 -22.89
C PHE A 149 -11.27 14.93 -21.94
N TYR A 150 -10.65 16.00 -22.45
CA TYR A 150 -9.94 16.96 -21.60
C TYR A 150 -10.85 17.61 -20.54
N ARG A 151 -12.04 18.06 -20.97
CA ARG A 151 -13.04 18.64 -20.05
C ARG A 151 -13.47 17.63 -18.98
N SER A 152 -13.62 16.37 -19.37
CA SER A 152 -14.00 15.28 -18.47
C SER A 152 -12.90 14.95 -17.47
N LYS A 153 -11.62 14.92 -17.92
CA LYS A 153 -10.43 14.75 -17.07
C LYS A 153 -10.32 15.86 -16.04
N ASN A 154 -10.53 17.12 -16.44
CA ASN A 154 -10.52 18.26 -15.51
C ASN A 154 -11.67 18.22 -14.51
N LYS A 155 -12.89 17.86 -14.94
CA LYS A 155 -14.01 17.66 -14.01
C LYS A 155 -13.71 16.58 -12.98
N GLU A 156 -13.09 15.47 -13.39
CA GLU A 156 -12.68 14.41 -12.47
C GLU A 156 -11.58 14.89 -11.50
N LYS A 157 -10.56 15.61 -12.00
CA LYS A 157 -9.52 16.23 -11.16
C LYS A 157 -10.12 17.18 -10.12
N ILE A 158 -11.01 18.09 -10.54
CA ILE A 158 -11.72 19.02 -9.64
C ILE A 158 -12.55 18.24 -8.61
N LYS A 159 -13.29 17.21 -9.03
CA LYS A 159 -14.08 16.38 -8.11
C LYS A 159 -13.19 15.69 -7.07
N ARG A 160 -12.06 15.11 -7.48
CA ARG A 160 -11.08 14.50 -6.58
C ARG A 160 -10.49 15.52 -5.61
N THR A 161 -10.08 16.69 -6.10
CA THR A 161 -9.54 17.76 -5.26
C THR A 161 -10.57 18.24 -4.25
N ARG A 162 -11.84 18.46 -4.66
CA ARG A 162 -12.93 18.82 -3.75
C ARG A 162 -13.18 17.76 -2.70
N LEU A 163 -13.19 16.49 -3.08
CA LEU A 163 -13.35 15.39 -2.12
C LEU A 163 -12.22 15.39 -1.10
N LYS A 164 -10.96 15.56 -1.54
CA LYS A 164 -9.80 15.71 -0.64
C LYS A 164 -9.95 16.89 0.33
N HIS A 165 -10.44 18.04 -0.14
CA HIS A 165 -10.69 19.19 0.74
C HIS A 165 -11.82 18.93 1.74
N LEU A 166 -12.89 18.23 1.35
CA LEU A 166 -13.98 17.85 2.25
C LEU A 166 -13.50 16.83 3.31
N GLU A 167 -12.76 15.80 2.90
CA GLU A 167 -12.13 14.84 3.82
C GLU A 167 -11.17 15.53 4.78
N TYR A 168 -10.39 16.51 4.29
CA TYR A 168 -9.52 17.31 5.13
C TYR A 168 -10.31 18.17 6.13
N ALA A 169 -11.38 18.84 5.69
CA ALA A 169 -12.24 19.65 6.55
C ALA A 169 -12.91 18.79 7.64
N GLU A 170 -13.41 17.60 7.29
CA GLU A 170 -13.98 16.64 8.25
C GLU A 170 -12.94 16.20 9.29
N LYS A 171 -11.71 15.89 8.86
CA LYS A 171 -10.60 15.58 9.78
C LYS A 171 -10.27 16.74 10.71
N MET A 172 -10.26 17.97 10.20
CA MET A 172 -10.00 19.16 11.01
C MET A 172 -11.11 19.42 12.03
N GLU A 173 -12.37 19.16 11.66
CA GLU A 173 -13.49 19.28 12.59
C GLU A 173 -13.40 18.24 13.72
N LYS A 174 -13.09 16.97 13.39
CA LYS A 174 -12.82 15.93 14.40
C LYS A 174 -11.63 16.28 15.29
N HIS A 175 -10.60 16.93 14.73
CA HIS A 175 -9.47 17.42 15.52
C HIS A 175 -9.88 18.54 16.48
N LYS A 176 -10.74 19.47 16.06
CA LYS A 176 -11.28 20.52 16.95
C LYS A 176 -12.15 19.93 18.07
N GLN A 177 -12.95 18.93 17.75
CA GLN A 177 -13.84 18.22 18.68
C GLN A 177 -13.13 17.07 19.42
N ARG A 178 -11.79 17.04 19.41
CA ARG A 178 -11.01 15.98 20.04
C ARG A 178 -11.34 15.88 21.52
N GLN A 179 -11.60 14.66 21.96
CA GLN A 179 -11.87 14.35 23.35
C GLN A 179 -10.58 13.92 24.06
N LEU A 180 -10.47 14.22 25.35
CA LEU A 180 -9.34 13.76 26.16
C LEU A 180 -9.49 12.29 26.57
N LYS A 181 -10.73 11.80 26.66
CA LYS A 181 -11.09 10.44 27.09
C LYS A 181 -12.34 9.98 26.34
N PRO A 182 -12.56 8.67 26.18
CA PRO A 182 -13.78 8.17 25.57
C PRO A 182 -14.98 8.32 26.50
N GLU A 183 -16.17 8.42 25.91
CA GLU A 183 -17.45 8.58 26.63
C GLU A 183 -17.73 7.38 27.54
N MET A 184 -17.62 6.16 26.98
CA MET A 184 -17.98 4.93 27.68
C MET A 184 -16.78 4.04 27.99
N LEU A 185 -17.03 3.06 28.86
CA LEU A 185 -16.11 1.96 29.14
C LEU A 185 -16.09 0.99 27.95
N GLY A 186 -14.94 0.41 27.69
CA GLY A 186 -14.75 -0.64 26.71
C GLY A 186 -15.15 -2.01 27.27
N GLU A 187 -14.76 -3.05 26.55
CA GLU A 187 -15.01 -4.42 26.97
C GLU A 187 -14.17 -4.75 28.21
N MET A 188 -14.81 -5.20 29.29
CA MET A 188 -14.12 -5.66 30.48
C MET A 188 -13.69 -7.11 30.27
N THR A 189 -12.40 -7.36 30.46
CA THR A 189 -11.72 -8.60 30.07
C THR A 189 -11.31 -9.46 31.25
N GLY A 190 -11.33 -8.91 32.47
CA GLY A 190 -10.78 -9.56 33.66
C GLY A 190 -9.25 -9.46 33.76
N TYR A 191 -8.63 -8.67 32.88
CA TYR A 191 -7.20 -8.36 32.88
C TYR A 191 -6.95 -6.86 33.13
N GLU A 192 -7.96 -6.13 33.59
CA GLU A 192 -7.80 -4.74 33.98
C GLU A 192 -6.87 -4.63 35.21
N PRO A 193 -6.13 -3.51 35.36
CA PRO A 193 -5.20 -3.31 36.47
C PRO A 193 -5.77 -3.65 37.85
N ARG A 194 -6.99 -3.21 38.16
CA ARG A 194 -7.66 -3.55 39.45
C ARG A 194 -7.90 -5.03 39.67
N GLU A 195 -8.13 -5.80 38.61
CA GLU A 195 -8.32 -7.24 38.73
C GLU A 195 -6.98 -7.98 38.84
N LEU A 196 -5.95 -7.48 38.16
CA LEU A 196 -4.60 -8.05 38.22
C LEU A 196 -3.84 -7.67 39.49
N GLU A 197 -4.23 -6.61 40.20
CA GLU A 197 -3.65 -6.26 41.49
C GLU A 197 -3.69 -7.44 42.48
N LYS A 198 -4.76 -8.24 42.43
CA LYS A 198 -5.01 -9.42 43.27
C LYS A 198 -4.19 -10.65 42.86
N VAL A 199 -3.58 -10.64 41.67
CA VAL A 199 -2.73 -11.74 41.18
C VAL A 199 -1.33 -11.53 41.71
N GLU A 200 -0.88 -12.47 42.55
CA GLU A 200 0.51 -12.55 42.98
C GLU A 200 1.38 -13.05 41.83
N LEU A 201 2.45 -12.32 41.52
CA LEU A 201 3.41 -12.71 40.50
C LEU A 201 4.49 -13.56 41.14
N VAL A 202 4.54 -14.84 40.80
CA VAL A 202 5.52 -15.78 41.33
C VAL A 202 6.64 -15.94 40.30
N SER A 203 7.87 -15.60 40.69
CA SER A 203 9.03 -15.79 39.81
C SER A 203 9.31 -17.28 39.60
N THR A 204 9.47 -17.69 38.35
CA THR A 204 9.79 -19.08 37.97
C THR A 204 11.23 -19.17 37.46
N SER A 205 11.80 -20.36 37.41
CA SER A 205 13.15 -20.57 36.82
C SER A 205 13.23 -20.16 35.34
N LEU A 206 12.08 -20.17 34.65
CA LEU A 206 11.90 -19.80 33.25
C LEU A 206 11.67 -18.30 33.04
N MET A 207 11.58 -17.50 34.12
CA MET A 207 11.42 -16.06 34.06
C MET A 207 12.75 -15.36 34.33
N LYS A 208 13.22 -14.56 33.36
CA LYS A 208 14.48 -13.80 33.43
C LYS A 208 14.23 -12.31 33.30
N GLY A 209 14.86 -11.53 34.17
CA GLY A 209 14.64 -10.08 34.27
C GLY A 209 13.35 -9.73 35.01
N GLU A 210 13.15 -8.44 35.23
CA GLU A 210 12.01 -7.91 35.98
C GLU A 210 11.08 -7.09 35.05
N PRO A 211 9.79 -7.41 34.98
CA PRO A 211 8.82 -6.61 34.24
C PRO A 211 8.81 -5.15 34.72
N GLY A 212 9.07 -4.20 33.82
CA GLY A 212 9.09 -2.77 34.10
C GLY A 212 10.44 -2.19 34.53
N ALA A 213 11.50 -2.99 34.69
CA ALA A 213 12.83 -2.51 35.10
C ALA A 213 13.57 -1.71 34.02
N GLY A 214 13.31 -1.94 32.72
CA GLY A 214 14.06 -1.36 31.61
C GLY A 214 13.88 0.13 31.36
N LEU A 215 12.90 0.77 32.02
CA LEU A 215 12.50 2.16 31.72
C LEU A 215 13.29 3.22 32.49
N SER A 216 14.04 2.84 33.54
CA SER A 216 14.82 3.75 34.39
C SER A 216 15.81 4.60 33.59
N GLY A 217 16.51 4.00 32.61
CA GLY A 217 17.48 4.66 31.73
C GLY A 217 16.93 5.40 30.50
N SER A 218 15.61 5.36 30.24
CA SER A 218 15.02 6.01 29.04
C SER A 218 14.84 7.53 29.19
N SER A 219 14.73 8.27 28.08
CA SER A 219 14.47 9.72 28.08
C SER A 219 13.01 10.12 28.28
N PHE A 220 12.12 9.15 28.55
CA PHE A 220 10.70 9.39 28.75
C PHE A 220 10.41 10.15 30.05
N SER A 221 9.25 10.84 30.10
CA SER A 221 8.77 11.47 31.33
C SER A 221 8.54 10.42 32.42
N ILE A 222 8.69 10.81 33.69
CA ILE A 222 8.49 9.93 34.86
C ILE A 222 7.11 9.24 34.81
N ILE A 223 6.08 9.98 34.36
CA ILE A 223 4.72 9.45 34.23
C ILE A 223 4.67 8.35 33.16
N ASN A 224 5.26 8.58 31.99
CA ASN A 224 5.28 7.59 30.92
C ASN A 224 6.07 6.33 31.30
N LYS A 225 7.16 6.49 32.06
CA LYS A 225 7.93 5.35 32.61
C LYS A 225 7.07 4.51 33.55
N LYS A 226 6.36 5.14 34.49
CA LYS A 226 5.46 4.43 35.43
C LYS A 226 4.32 3.71 34.71
N VAL A 227 3.74 4.34 33.69
CA VAL A 227 2.68 3.75 32.87
C VAL A 227 3.21 2.55 32.07
N GLY A 228 4.39 2.66 31.45
CA GLY A 228 5.03 1.55 30.76
C GLY A 228 5.30 0.37 31.69
N ALA A 229 5.93 0.62 32.84
CA ALA A 229 6.25 -0.41 33.83
C ALA A 229 4.99 -1.12 34.36
N LEU A 230 3.92 -0.37 34.62
CA LEU A 230 2.64 -0.95 35.01
C LEU A 230 2.05 -1.84 33.91
N GLY A 231 2.22 -1.47 32.64
CA GLY A 231 1.82 -2.28 31.49
C GLY A 231 2.56 -3.62 31.43
N GLU A 232 3.89 -3.60 31.58
CA GLU A 232 4.73 -4.80 31.64
C GLU A 232 4.36 -5.71 32.82
N LEU A 233 4.22 -5.15 34.02
CA LEU A 233 3.83 -5.89 35.22
C LEU A 233 2.46 -6.55 35.06
N ASN A 234 1.47 -5.81 34.54
CA ASN A 234 0.14 -6.37 34.29
C ASN A 234 0.17 -7.46 33.22
N PHE A 235 1.03 -7.34 32.21
CA PHE A 235 1.21 -8.40 31.23
C PHE A 235 1.79 -9.67 31.88
N ALA A 236 2.81 -9.55 32.73
CA ALA A 236 3.37 -10.67 33.49
C ALA A 236 2.31 -11.36 34.36
N LYS A 237 1.49 -10.57 35.06
CA LYS A 237 0.36 -11.08 35.86
C LYS A 237 -0.73 -11.74 35.00
N ALA A 238 -0.99 -11.24 33.81
CA ALA A 238 -1.89 -11.90 32.87
C ALA A 238 -1.35 -13.26 32.42
N LEU A 239 -0.03 -13.38 32.18
CA LEU A 239 0.61 -14.66 31.89
C LEU A 239 0.54 -15.60 33.10
N GLN A 240 0.81 -15.12 34.32
CA GLN A 240 0.68 -15.89 35.57
C GLN A 240 -0.73 -16.44 35.75
N LYS A 241 -1.76 -15.62 35.55
CA LYS A 241 -3.17 -16.00 35.68
C LYS A 241 -3.60 -17.11 34.71
N ASN A 242 -2.85 -17.33 33.63
CA ASN A 242 -3.09 -18.39 32.63
C ASN A 242 -2.03 -19.50 32.68
N ASP A 243 -1.24 -19.58 33.74
CA ASP A 243 -0.17 -20.58 33.92
C ASP A 243 0.89 -20.56 32.79
N PHE A 244 1.05 -19.43 32.11
CA PHE A 244 1.97 -19.30 30.98
C PHE A 244 3.42 -19.06 31.39
N LEU A 245 3.67 -18.58 32.62
CA LEU A 245 5.04 -18.38 33.14
C LEU A 245 5.76 -19.70 33.49
N GLU A 246 5.02 -20.80 33.63
CA GLU A 246 5.58 -22.15 33.74
C GLU A 246 5.68 -22.85 32.39
N LYS A 247 4.86 -22.41 31.42
CA LYS A 247 4.80 -22.99 30.08
C LYS A 247 5.91 -22.50 29.15
N PHE A 248 6.40 -21.28 29.35
CA PHE A 248 7.32 -20.62 28.43
C PHE A 248 8.50 -19.97 29.15
N ALA A 249 9.66 -19.92 28.48
CA ALA A 249 10.74 -19.04 28.93
C ALA A 249 10.40 -17.58 28.58
N THR A 250 10.54 -16.68 29.56
CA THR A 250 10.24 -15.25 29.42
C THR A 250 11.46 -14.41 29.77
N TYR A 251 11.72 -13.41 28.93
CA TYR A 251 12.81 -12.44 29.12
C TYR A 251 12.23 -11.03 29.03
N TRP A 252 12.50 -10.21 30.03
CA TRP A 252 11.87 -8.90 30.19
C TRP A 252 12.87 -7.77 29.93
N SER A 253 12.42 -6.67 29.30
CA SER A 253 13.28 -5.51 29.02
C SER A 253 14.56 -5.89 28.25
N VAL A 254 14.41 -6.54 27.09
CA VAL A 254 15.52 -7.13 26.32
C VAL A 254 16.10 -6.14 25.31
N GLN A 255 17.41 -5.91 25.40
CA GLN A 255 18.16 -5.08 24.44
C GLN A 255 18.39 -5.79 23.11
N TYR A 256 18.72 -5.01 22.09
CA TYR A 256 18.95 -5.57 20.76
C TYR A 256 20.29 -6.30 20.74
N PRO A 257 20.39 -7.48 20.09
CA PRO A 257 21.68 -8.11 19.90
C PRO A 257 22.56 -7.26 18.99
N PHE A 258 23.85 -7.15 19.33
CA PHE A 258 24.84 -6.63 18.40
C PHE A 258 25.01 -7.63 17.24
N GLU A 259 25.00 -7.11 16.00
CA GLU A 259 24.93 -7.96 14.80
C GLU A 259 26.15 -8.88 14.65
N TYR A 260 27.32 -8.41 15.08
CA TYR A 260 28.61 -9.08 14.83
C TYR A 260 29.30 -9.62 16.09
N SER A 261 28.72 -9.46 17.27
CA SER A 261 29.30 -9.92 18.54
C SER A 261 28.23 -10.48 19.47
N PRO A 262 28.60 -11.26 20.49
CA PRO A 262 27.75 -11.47 21.66
C PRO A 262 27.48 -10.15 22.39
N GLY A 263 26.31 -10.02 23.02
CA GLY A 263 25.95 -8.87 23.84
C GLY A 263 25.07 -7.81 23.16
N PRO A 264 24.68 -6.78 23.93
CA PRO A 264 23.72 -5.75 23.49
C PRO A 264 24.33 -4.75 22.50
N ASP A 265 23.50 -4.21 21.61
CA ASP A 265 23.85 -3.08 20.74
C ASP A 265 23.87 -1.77 21.53
N ALA A 266 25.06 -1.30 21.89
CA ALA A 266 25.27 -0.07 22.66
C ALA A 266 24.77 1.21 21.97
N ASN A 267 24.54 1.18 20.64
CA ASN A 267 24.08 2.35 19.89
C ASN A 267 22.56 2.46 19.82
N THR A 268 21.84 1.41 20.19
CA THR A 268 20.38 1.35 20.10
C THR A 268 19.77 1.42 21.49
N GLN A 269 19.03 2.49 21.78
CA GLN A 269 18.29 2.67 23.04
C GLN A 269 16.89 2.04 23.04
N ALA A 270 16.59 1.21 22.04
CA ALA A 270 15.30 0.53 21.93
C ALA A 270 15.38 -0.83 22.61
N ASP A 271 14.35 -1.15 23.39
CA ASP A 271 14.20 -2.43 24.05
C ASP A 271 12.94 -3.14 23.55
N ILE A 272 12.91 -4.45 23.75
CA ILE A 272 11.73 -5.30 23.56
C ILE A 272 11.16 -5.55 24.96
N ASP A 273 9.89 -5.23 25.17
CA ASP A 273 9.28 -5.28 26.50
C ASP A 273 9.27 -6.72 27.05
N CYS A 274 8.92 -7.70 26.20
CA CYS A 274 8.95 -9.12 26.57
C CYS A 274 9.32 -10.01 25.37
N ILE A 275 10.18 -11.01 25.62
CA ILE A 275 10.38 -12.15 24.73
C ILE A 275 9.77 -13.39 25.38
N LEU A 276 8.96 -14.13 24.63
CA LEU A 276 8.32 -15.37 25.04
C LEU A 276 8.81 -16.50 24.14
N ILE A 277 9.41 -17.56 24.70
CA ILE A 277 9.98 -18.67 23.91
C ILE A 277 9.17 -19.94 24.17
N SER A 278 8.67 -20.53 23.08
CA SER A 278 8.03 -21.85 23.04
C SER A 278 8.97 -22.88 22.42
N ASN A 279 8.54 -24.13 22.25
CA ASN A 279 9.35 -25.14 21.54
C ASN A 279 9.56 -24.81 20.04
N LYS A 280 8.76 -23.91 19.44
CA LYS A 280 8.83 -23.63 18.00
C LYS A 280 8.97 -22.17 17.62
N HIS A 281 8.61 -21.27 18.52
CA HIS A 281 8.49 -19.86 18.22
C HIS A 281 9.17 -19.00 19.27
N ILE A 282 9.76 -17.91 18.80
CA ILE A 282 10.27 -16.83 19.63
C ILE A 282 9.33 -15.65 19.40
N TYR A 283 8.52 -15.30 20.39
CA TYR A 283 7.60 -14.18 20.33
C TYR A 283 8.30 -12.92 20.82
N LEU A 284 8.34 -11.87 20.01
CA LEU A 284 8.81 -10.55 20.43
C LEU A 284 7.60 -9.66 20.67
N ILE A 285 7.48 -9.10 21.87
CA ILE A 285 6.26 -8.42 22.31
C ILE A 285 6.61 -6.99 22.72
N ASP A 286 5.91 -6.05 22.09
CA ASP A 286 5.94 -4.63 22.40
C ASP A 286 4.57 -4.24 22.98
N LEU A 287 4.54 -3.90 24.26
CA LEU A 287 3.34 -3.66 25.05
C LEU A 287 2.94 -2.19 24.99
N LYS A 288 1.69 -1.94 24.62
CA LYS A 288 1.10 -0.59 24.59
C LYS A 288 0.02 -0.47 25.64
N PHE A 289 0.41 0.08 26.79
CA PHE A 289 -0.51 0.49 27.85
C PHE A 289 -0.98 1.95 27.60
N TYR A 290 -1.76 2.11 26.53
CA TYR A 290 -2.40 3.38 26.20
C TYR A 290 -3.78 3.48 26.88
N PHE A 291 -4.37 4.68 26.88
CA PHE A 291 -5.74 4.83 27.37
C PHE A 291 -6.68 3.89 26.59
N GLN A 292 -7.71 3.38 27.26
CA GLN A 292 -8.73 2.53 26.63
C GLN A 292 -10.14 3.03 27.02
N GLY A 293 -11.15 2.31 26.54
CA GLY A 293 -12.57 2.61 26.69
C GLY A 293 -13.33 2.05 25.49
N ASP A 294 -14.54 2.56 25.25
CA ASP A 294 -15.29 2.22 24.04
C ASP A 294 -14.71 2.94 22.82
N ILE A 295 -13.52 2.50 22.39
CA ILE A 295 -12.78 3.07 21.28
C ILE A 295 -12.44 2.01 20.25
N THR A 296 -12.16 2.45 19.03
CA THR A 296 -11.49 1.66 18.00
C THR A 296 -10.18 2.34 17.62
N TRP A 297 -9.09 1.60 17.76
CA TRP A 297 -7.77 1.99 17.30
C TRP A 297 -7.64 1.79 15.79
N LYS A 298 -7.26 2.85 15.06
CA LYS A 298 -7.07 2.83 13.61
C LYS A 298 -5.71 3.40 13.21
N THR A 299 -5.20 2.92 12.09
CA THR A 299 -4.01 3.49 11.46
C THR A 299 -4.37 4.79 10.74
N THR A 300 -3.60 5.84 11.02
CA THR A 300 -3.66 7.14 10.35
C THR A 300 -2.26 7.56 9.88
N LYS A 301 -2.17 8.76 9.29
CA LYS A 301 -0.91 9.41 8.93
C LYS A 301 -0.75 10.69 9.74
N THR A 302 0.45 10.93 10.26
CA THR A 302 0.84 12.22 10.82
C THR A 302 0.91 13.27 9.70
N ASN A 303 1.01 14.55 10.08
CA ASN A 303 1.26 15.64 9.13
C ASN A 303 2.57 15.46 8.35
N SER A 304 3.54 14.74 8.93
CA SER A 304 4.82 14.37 8.29
C SER A 304 4.72 13.11 7.41
N GLY A 305 3.53 12.53 7.22
CA GLY A 305 3.30 11.36 6.37
C GLY A 305 3.70 10.02 7.01
N LYS A 306 4.10 10.02 8.29
CA LYS A 306 4.45 8.80 9.03
C LYS A 306 3.20 8.08 9.52
N SER A 307 3.27 6.76 9.66
CA SER A 307 2.16 5.98 10.22
C SER A 307 1.99 6.30 11.71
N ALA A 308 0.76 6.51 12.12
CA ALA A 308 0.40 6.76 13.51
C ALA A 308 -0.87 5.99 13.90
N LEU A 309 -1.02 5.74 15.18
CA LEU A 309 -2.19 5.13 15.78
C LEU A 309 -3.12 6.22 16.31
N GLN A 310 -4.40 6.20 15.93
CA GLN A 310 -5.42 7.12 16.42
C GLN A 310 -6.58 6.33 17.04
N ALA A 311 -6.99 6.72 18.24
CA ALA A 311 -8.23 6.21 18.82
C ALA A 311 -9.42 7.02 18.31
N ILE A 312 -10.50 6.32 18.00
CA ILE A 312 -11.79 6.89 17.64
C ILE A 312 -12.79 6.40 18.67
N ASP A 313 -13.51 7.34 19.31
CA ASP A 313 -14.62 7.02 20.20
C ASP A 313 -15.76 6.38 19.39
N ASN A 314 -16.24 5.22 19.82
CA ASN A 314 -17.24 4.46 19.06
C ASN A 314 -18.65 5.08 19.14
N ILE A 315 -18.91 5.97 20.11
CA ILE A 315 -20.19 6.65 20.32
C ILE A 315 -20.24 7.95 19.52
N THR A 316 -19.20 8.78 19.64
CA THR A 316 -19.19 10.10 18.99
C THR A 316 -18.54 10.09 17.61
N GLY A 317 -17.72 9.10 17.31
CA GLY A 317 -16.90 9.06 16.09
C GLY A 317 -15.74 10.07 16.08
N ASN A 318 -15.53 10.78 17.20
CA ASN A 318 -14.48 11.77 17.35
C ASN A 318 -13.14 11.13 17.74
N TRP A 319 -12.06 11.89 17.54
CA TRP A 319 -10.73 11.47 17.96
C TRP A 319 -10.60 11.57 19.48
N VAL A 320 -9.98 10.56 20.08
CA VAL A 320 -9.60 10.57 21.49
C VAL A 320 -8.09 10.69 21.61
N GLY A 321 -7.61 11.68 22.34
CA GLY A 321 -6.19 11.96 22.52
C GLY A 321 -5.44 12.27 21.23
N GLU A 322 -4.12 12.42 21.36
CA GLU A 322 -3.22 12.66 20.23
C GLU A 322 -2.87 11.37 19.47
N PRO A 323 -2.69 11.43 18.14
CA PRO A 323 -2.13 10.32 17.38
C PRO A 323 -0.73 9.94 17.88
N LYS A 324 -0.44 8.64 17.94
CA LYS A 324 0.84 8.10 18.41
C LYS A 324 1.65 7.57 17.25
N GLU A 325 2.82 8.15 16.97
CA GLU A 325 3.70 7.70 15.89
C GLU A 325 4.17 6.25 16.11
N MET A 326 4.13 5.44 15.04
CA MET A 326 4.58 4.05 15.08
C MET A 326 6.04 3.96 14.63
N SER A 327 6.94 3.55 15.52
CA SER A 327 8.37 3.39 15.21
C SER A 327 8.66 2.10 14.43
N LYS A 328 9.85 2.04 13.81
CA LYS A 328 10.36 0.84 13.11
C LYS A 328 11.14 -0.11 14.01
N ASN A 329 11.14 0.13 15.32
CA ASN A 329 12.02 -0.58 16.26
C ASN A 329 11.79 -2.09 16.21
N MET A 330 10.54 -2.53 16.37
CA MET A 330 10.21 -3.96 16.36
C MET A 330 10.53 -4.66 15.04
N TYR A 331 10.45 -3.95 13.91
CA TYR A 331 10.88 -4.49 12.61
C TYR A 331 12.38 -4.81 12.61
N TYR A 332 13.22 -3.86 13.05
CA TYR A 332 14.66 -4.09 13.14
C TYR A 332 15.03 -5.16 14.18
N ALA A 333 14.32 -5.21 15.33
CA ALA A 333 14.50 -6.27 16.32
C ALA A 333 14.25 -7.66 15.70
N THR A 334 13.15 -7.79 14.98
CA THR A 334 12.75 -9.05 14.34
C THR A 334 13.82 -9.54 13.36
N GLU A 335 14.25 -8.66 12.44
CA GLU A 335 15.28 -8.99 11.44
C GLU A 335 16.60 -9.40 12.10
N ARG A 336 17.05 -8.65 13.11
CA ARG A 336 18.31 -8.90 13.81
C ARG A 336 18.28 -10.21 14.59
N ILE A 337 17.23 -10.44 15.37
CA ILE A 337 17.10 -11.67 16.17
C ILE A 337 16.95 -12.87 15.23
N GLN A 338 16.08 -12.81 14.22
CA GLN A 338 15.93 -13.93 13.27
C GLN A 338 17.25 -14.25 12.56
N SER A 339 18.01 -13.24 12.13
CA SER A 339 19.33 -13.41 11.53
C SER A 339 20.32 -14.07 12.50
N LYS A 340 20.36 -13.63 13.76
CA LYS A 340 21.24 -14.21 14.80
C LYS A 340 20.90 -15.67 15.07
N ILE A 341 19.63 -15.99 15.28
CA ILE A 341 19.15 -17.35 15.55
C ILE A 341 19.44 -18.28 14.36
N ASN A 342 19.23 -17.81 13.12
CA ASN A 342 19.57 -18.57 11.91
C ASN A 342 21.07 -18.90 11.83
N LYS A 343 21.95 -17.94 12.17
CA LYS A 343 23.41 -18.15 12.18
C LYS A 343 23.87 -19.15 13.25
N LEU A 344 23.08 -19.32 14.32
CA LEU A 344 23.31 -20.31 15.36
C LEU A 344 22.78 -21.71 14.98
N GLY A 345 22.15 -21.86 13.81
CA GLY A 345 21.60 -23.13 13.34
C GLY A 345 20.23 -23.49 13.92
N ILE A 346 19.65 -22.62 14.74
CA ILE A 346 18.37 -22.85 15.43
C ILE A 346 17.21 -22.60 14.46
N LYS A 347 16.33 -23.60 14.30
CA LYS A 347 15.21 -23.57 13.34
C LYS A 347 13.90 -23.06 13.94
N MET A 348 13.97 -21.95 14.68
CA MET A 348 12.80 -21.30 15.25
C MET A 348 12.39 -20.06 14.48
N LYS A 349 11.08 -19.80 14.43
CA LYS A 349 10.54 -18.61 13.78
C LYS A 349 10.30 -17.51 14.81
N VAL A 350 10.88 -16.34 14.55
CA VAL A 350 10.63 -15.12 15.31
C VAL A 350 9.30 -14.52 14.86
N LYS A 351 8.42 -14.21 15.82
CA LYS A 351 7.08 -13.66 15.59
C LYS A 351 6.89 -12.37 16.39
N PRO A 352 6.97 -11.20 15.76
CA PRO A 352 6.73 -9.95 16.46
C PRO A 352 5.24 -9.63 16.59
N TYR A 353 4.85 -9.10 17.74
CA TYR A 353 3.51 -8.57 17.99
C TYR A 353 3.58 -7.28 18.80
N VAL A 354 2.67 -6.36 18.48
CA VAL A 354 2.37 -5.23 19.36
C VAL A 354 1.08 -5.56 20.10
N VAL A 355 1.08 -5.50 21.43
CA VAL A 355 -0.06 -5.93 22.24
C VAL A 355 -0.63 -4.75 23.02
N MET A 356 -1.90 -4.45 22.77
CA MET A 356 -2.66 -3.42 23.48
C MET A 356 -3.15 -3.97 24.81
N MET A 357 -2.67 -3.36 25.89
CA MET A 357 -3.06 -3.73 27.24
C MET A 357 -4.39 -3.05 27.63
N PRO A 358 -5.31 -3.76 28.32
CA PRO A 358 -6.53 -3.16 28.86
C PRO A 358 -6.20 -2.18 29.99
N THR A 359 -7.08 -1.21 30.24
CA THR A 359 -6.99 -0.31 31.41
C THR A 359 -8.22 -0.50 32.29
N ASP A 360 -8.33 0.16 33.44
CA ASP A 360 -9.57 0.13 34.25
C ASP A 360 -10.82 0.66 33.52
N ARG A 361 -10.64 1.22 32.32
CA ARG A 361 -11.73 1.58 31.41
C ARG A 361 -12.12 0.44 30.44
N GLY A 362 -11.58 -0.77 30.60
CA GLY A 362 -11.74 -1.89 29.68
C GLY A 362 -10.72 -1.89 28.54
N LEU A 363 -11.02 -2.65 27.49
CA LEU A 363 -10.19 -2.83 26.29
C LEU A 363 -10.89 -2.26 25.05
N GLY A 364 -10.16 -1.45 24.28
CA GLY A 364 -10.61 -0.95 23.00
C GLY A 364 -10.44 -1.97 21.87
N LYS A 365 -11.18 -1.78 20.78
CA LYS A 365 -11.08 -2.60 19.56
C LYS A 365 -9.90 -2.17 18.69
N ILE A 366 -9.42 -3.08 17.85
CA ILE A 366 -8.32 -2.82 16.90
C ILE A 366 -8.83 -3.09 15.48
N ASP A 367 -8.74 -2.10 14.60
CA ASP A 367 -9.18 -2.20 13.19
C ASP A 367 -7.97 -2.18 12.25
N HIS A 368 -7.54 -3.39 11.83
CA HIS A 368 -6.49 -3.61 10.84
C HIS A 368 -5.23 -2.76 11.07
N VAL A 369 -4.73 -2.77 12.31
CA VAL A 369 -3.55 -2.00 12.71
C VAL A 369 -2.29 -2.85 12.56
N PHE A 370 -1.34 -2.31 11.80
CA PHE A 370 -0.01 -2.91 11.61
C PHE A 370 1.06 -1.86 11.88
N TRP A 371 2.00 -2.20 12.75
CA TRP A 371 3.24 -1.43 12.87
C TRP A 371 4.10 -1.62 11.60
N PRO A 372 5.05 -0.69 11.34
CA PRO A 372 6.00 -0.85 10.25
C PRO A 372 6.65 -2.23 10.25
N GLY A 373 6.76 -2.86 9.07
CA GLY A 373 7.23 -4.24 8.94
C GLY A 373 6.12 -5.30 8.99
N GLU A 374 4.86 -4.90 8.76
CA GLU A 374 3.68 -5.79 8.81
C GLU A 374 3.47 -6.46 10.16
N ILE A 375 3.92 -5.80 11.23
CA ILE A 375 3.82 -6.32 12.60
C ILE A 375 2.41 -6.11 13.11
N LYS A 376 1.70 -7.21 13.36
CA LYS A 376 0.29 -7.16 13.74
C LYS A 376 0.12 -6.58 15.15
N CYS A 377 -0.79 -5.62 15.27
CA CYS A 377 -1.27 -5.16 16.57
C CYS A 377 -2.45 -6.03 17.02
N LEU A 378 -2.40 -6.49 18.27
CA LEU A 378 -3.38 -7.39 18.87
C LEU A 378 -3.90 -6.84 20.20
N THR A 379 -5.11 -7.27 20.56
CA THR A 379 -5.58 -7.13 21.93
C THR A 379 -4.84 -8.13 22.81
N LEU A 380 -4.77 -7.87 24.13
CA LEU A 380 -4.23 -8.85 25.07
C LEU A 380 -4.91 -10.22 24.93
N ILE A 381 -6.24 -10.24 24.83
CA ILE A 381 -7.02 -11.47 24.68
C ILE A 381 -6.65 -12.25 23.42
N ASP A 382 -6.53 -11.56 22.28
CA ASP A 382 -6.16 -12.22 21.02
C ASP A 382 -4.74 -12.78 21.06
N PHE A 383 -3.81 -12.07 21.72
CA PHE A 383 -2.46 -12.55 21.91
C PHE A 383 -2.40 -13.79 22.81
N LEU A 384 -3.11 -13.77 23.95
CA LEU A 384 -3.17 -14.92 24.87
C LEU A 384 -3.69 -16.18 24.15
N LYS A 385 -4.72 -16.05 23.31
CA LYS A 385 -5.25 -17.16 22.47
C LYS A 385 -4.24 -17.70 21.46
N ILE A 386 -3.27 -16.90 21.01
CA ILE A 386 -2.21 -17.35 20.11
C ILE A 386 -1.23 -18.23 20.88
N VAL A 387 -0.75 -17.76 22.03
CA VAL A 387 0.26 -18.49 22.82
C VAL A 387 -0.32 -19.70 23.54
N GLU A 388 -1.60 -19.67 23.92
CA GLU A 388 -2.32 -20.82 24.49
C GLU A 388 -2.20 -22.07 23.60
N LYS A 389 -2.28 -21.90 22.28
CA LYS A 389 -2.22 -22.98 21.29
C LYS A 389 -0.81 -23.49 21.00
N ASP A 390 0.22 -22.80 21.48
CA ASP A 390 1.60 -23.19 21.23
C ASP A 390 2.07 -24.25 22.25
N LYS A 391 3.12 -25.00 21.89
CA LYS A 391 3.68 -26.03 22.76
C LYS A 391 4.56 -25.43 23.84
N SER A 392 4.60 -26.04 25.02
CA SER A 392 5.47 -25.65 26.13
C SER A 392 6.94 -25.62 25.71
N TYR A 393 7.70 -24.73 26.33
CA TYR A 393 9.15 -24.68 26.23
C TYR A 393 9.79 -25.97 26.76
N ASP A 394 10.86 -26.42 26.11
CA ASP A 394 11.62 -27.61 26.50
C ASP A 394 13.06 -27.19 26.85
N ALA A 395 13.30 -27.04 28.15
CA ALA A 395 14.57 -26.56 28.69
C ALA A 395 15.72 -27.56 28.55
N GLU A 396 15.45 -28.83 28.19
CA GLU A 396 16.46 -29.88 28.09
C GLU A 396 17.14 -29.94 26.71
N THR A 397 16.69 -29.12 25.76
CA THR A 397 17.25 -29.09 24.40
C THR A 397 18.53 -28.25 24.32
N ALA A 398 19.45 -28.64 23.43
CA ALA A 398 20.66 -27.84 23.17
C ALA A 398 20.32 -26.43 22.64
N ASP A 399 19.26 -26.33 21.81
CA ASP A 399 18.77 -25.04 21.32
C ASP A 399 18.29 -24.15 22.48
N ALA A 400 17.63 -24.72 23.50
CA ALA A 400 17.17 -24.00 24.68
C ALA A 400 18.33 -23.41 25.51
N GLU A 401 19.40 -24.17 25.72
CA GLU A 401 20.59 -23.67 26.42
C GLU A 401 21.24 -22.48 25.68
N VAL A 402 21.36 -22.58 24.35
CA VAL A 402 21.92 -21.51 23.53
C VAL A 402 21.01 -20.27 23.54
N LEU A 403 19.69 -20.45 23.44
CA LEU A 403 18.73 -19.34 23.49
C LEU A 403 18.74 -18.65 24.85
N ASP A 404 18.78 -19.42 25.94
CA ASP A 404 18.84 -18.86 27.29
C ASP A 404 20.09 -18.02 27.48
N SER A 405 21.25 -18.52 27.04
CA SER A 405 22.49 -17.75 27.04
C SER A 405 22.33 -16.46 26.24
N VAL A 406 21.85 -16.53 24.99
CA VAL A 406 21.69 -15.35 24.13
C VAL A 406 20.80 -14.29 24.77
N PHE A 407 19.61 -14.65 25.26
CA PHE A 407 18.66 -13.67 25.77
C PHE A 407 18.95 -13.22 27.20
N ALA A 408 19.55 -14.06 28.05
CA ALA A 408 20.02 -13.64 29.37
C ALA A 408 21.04 -12.49 29.26
N TRP A 409 22.00 -12.57 28.32
CA TRP A 409 22.98 -11.51 28.07
C TRP A 409 22.40 -10.22 27.46
N LEU A 410 21.16 -10.26 26.99
CA LEU A 410 20.45 -9.10 26.45
C LEU A 410 19.42 -8.53 27.42
N THR A 411 19.11 -9.27 28.49
CA THR A 411 18.16 -8.86 29.53
C THR A 411 18.80 -7.80 30.39
N LYS A 412 18.11 -6.67 30.58
CA LYS A 412 18.61 -5.60 31.45
C LYS A 412 18.59 -6.03 32.91
N GLU A 413 19.65 -5.67 33.64
CA GLU A 413 19.67 -5.75 35.10
C GLU A 413 18.96 -4.53 35.72
N GLU A 414 18.82 -4.50 37.05
CA GLU A 414 18.24 -3.36 37.80
C GLU A 414 18.90 -2.01 37.47
N SER A 415 20.16 -2.02 37.01
CA SER A 415 20.90 -0.87 36.52
C SER A 415 20.35 -0.25 35.22
N GLY A 416 19.41 -0.92 34.56
CA GLY A 416 18.79 -0.48 33.30
C GLY A 416 19.62 -0.77 32.05
N SER A 417 20.70 -1.55 32.17
CA SER A 417 21.56 -1.99 31.07
C SER A 417 21.77 -3.50 31.13
N ALA A 418 21.94 -4.15 29.97
CA ALA A 418 22.34 -5.55 29.95
C ALA A 418 23.84 -5.70 30.30
N PRO A 419 24.29 -6.87 30.78
CA PRO A 419 25.66 -7.08 31.22
C PRO A 419 26.66 -6.78 30.09
N GLN A 420 27.69 -5.98 30.37
CA GLN A 420 28.78 -5.71 29.44
C GLN A 420 30.04 -6.46 29.87
N ILE A 421 30.67 -7.20 28.96
CA ILE A 421 32.03 -7.69 29.17
C ILE A 421 32.95 -6.46 29.16
N ASN A 422 33.73 -6.30 30.24
CA ASN A 422 34.69 -5.22 30.48
C ASN A 422 35.21 -4.54 29.19
N LYS A 423 34.99 -3.21 29.10
CA LYS A 423 35.59 -2.37 28.06
C LYS A 423 37.11 -2.36 28.12
#